data_AF-A0A2A5GYQ4-F1
#
_entry.id   AF-A0A2A5GYQ4-F1
#
_cell.length_a   1.000
_cell.length_b   1.000
_cell.length_c   1.000
_cell.angle_alpha   90.00
_cell.angle_beta   90.00
_cell.angle_gamma   90.00
#
_symmetry.space_group_name_H-M   'P 1'
#
loop_
_entity.id
_entity.type
_entity.pdbx_description
1 polymer ?
#
loop_
_entity_poly.entity_id
_entity_poly.type
_entity_poly.pdbx_seq_one_letter_code
_entity_poly.pdbx_strand_id
1 'polypeptide(L)'
;MFQDNDYGKPISEKLSATLRRNATKNDFANIASRSNISFSTIRDVVYRTNSLTKSNSKAIKMLTRTAFKNSISQKIEVENDTVFFDETLNT
;
A
#
# COMPACT_ATOMS: atom_id res chain seq x y z
N MET A 1 -13.43 4.94 5.79
CA MET A 1 -12.08 4.70 6.38
C MET A 1 -12.28 4.22 7.82
N PHE A 2 -11.34 3.48 8.42
CA PHE A 2 -11.52 2.67 9.66
C PHE A 2 -12.46 3.24 10.74
N GLN A 3 -13.32 2.36 11.27
CA GLN A 3 -14.28 2.63 12.33
C GLN A 3 -13.77 2.15 13.70
N ASP A 4 -14.45 2.51 14.80
CA ASP A 4 -14.00 2.12 16.13
C ASP A 4 -13.94 0.60 16.34
N ASN A 5 -14.88 -0.14 15.75
CA ASN A 5 -14.88 -1.61 15.78
C ASN A 5 -13.74 -2.25 14.94
N ASP A 6 -12.98 -1.45 14.17
CA ASP A 6 -11.84 -1.93 13.40
C ASP A 6 -10.53 -1.97 14.20
N TYR A 7 -10.48 -1.28 15.34
CA TYR A 7 -9.28 -1.27 16.18
C TYR A 7 -9.18 -2.52 17.06
N GLY A 8 -7.95 -2.86 17.45
CA GLY A 8 -7.64 -4.03 18.27
C GLY A 8 -7.53 -5.34 17.49
N LYS A 9 -7.94 -5.36 16.22
CA LYS A 9 -7.84 -6.51 15.31
C LYS A 9 -6.89 -6.24 14.14
N PRO A 10 -6.36 -7.29 13.47
CA PRO A 10 -5.63 -7.12 12.23
C PRO A 10 -6.50 -6.48 11.14
N ILE A 11 -5.89 -5.70 10.24
CA ILE A 11 -6.57 -5.17 9.04
C ILE A 11 -7.08 -6.31 8.17
N SER A 12 -8.14 -6.13 7.37
CA SER A 12 -8.69 -7.22 6.55
C SER A 12 -7.65 -7.84 5.60
N GLU A 13 -7.79 -9.15 5.31
CA GLU A 13 -6.92 -9.87 4.36
C GLU A 13 -6.88 -9.18 2.99
N LYS A 14 -8.03 -8.72 2.51
CA LYS A 14 -8.13 -7.96 1.25
C LYS A 14 -7.28 -6.69 1.29
N LEU A 15 -7.32 -5.92 2.39
CA LEU A 15 -6.51 -4.72 2.51
C LEU A 15 -5.03 -5.05 2.61
N SER A 16 -4.64 -6.07 3.40
CA SER A 16 -3.27 -6.56 3.47
C SER A 16 -2.70 -6.92 2.10
N ALA A 17 -3.40 -7.79 1.36
CA ALA A 17 -2.99 -8.22 0.02
C ALA A 17 -2.91 -7.05 -0.97
N THR A 18 -3.85 -6.10 -0.89
CA THR A 18 -3.87 -4.91 -1.77
C THR A 18 -2.69 -3.99 -1.47
N LEU A 19 -2.38 -3.72 -0.20
CA LEU A 19 -1.25 -2.89 0.19
C LEU A 19 0.08 -3.54 -0.20
N ARG A 20 0.23 -4.85 0.04
CA ARG A 20 1.45 -5.60 -0.31
C ARG A 20 1.74 -5.62 -1.80
N ARG A 21 0.71 -5.61 -2.63
CA ARG A 21 0.85 -5.62 -4.10
C ARG A 21 1.23 -4.26 -4.66
N ASN A 22 0.70 -3.19 -4.07
CA ASN A 22 0.77 -1.85 -4.67
C ASN A 22 1.64 -0.85 -3.91
N ALA A 23 2.17 -1.20 -2.73
CA ALA A 23 3.10 -0.34 -1.98
C ALA A 23 4.52 -0.90 -2.00
N THR A 24 5.50 -0.01 -2.12
CA THR A 24 6.93 -0.31 -2.18
C THR A 24 7.60 -0.07 -0.83
N LYS A 25 8.79 -0.63 -0.58
CA LYS A 25 9.56 -0.34 0.64
C LYS A 25 9.79 1.16 0.85
N ASN A 26 9.96 1.93 -0.23
CA ASN A 26 10.14 3.38 -0.15
C ASN A 26 8.87 4.08 0.36
N ASP A 27 7.68 3.59 0.01
CA ASP A 27 6.42 4.14 0.51
C ASP A 27 6.32 3.98 2.03
N PHE A 28 6.71 2.82 2.55
CA PHE A 28 6.73 2.56 4.00
C PHE A 28 7.70 3.51 4.71
N ALA A 29 8.91 3.71 4.16
CA ALA A 29 9.91 4.63 4.72
C ALA A 29 9.43 6.09 4.70
N ASN A 30 8.87 6.53 3.57
CA ASN A 30 8.33 7.87 3.40
C ASN A 30 7.14 8.16 4.31
N ILE A 31 6.30 7.15 4.58
CA ILE A 31 5.16 7.32 5.50
C ILE A 31 5.65 7.27 6.95
N ALA A 32 6.63 6.43 7.28
CA ALA A 32 7.19 6.37 8.62
C ALA A 32 7.72 7.75 9.07
N SER A 33 8.48 8.43 8.21
CA SER A 33 9.02 9.77 8.50
C SER A 33 7.95 10.86 8.66
N ARG A 34 6.76 10.67 8.08
CA ARG A 34 5.66 11.66 8.09
C ARG A 34 4.55 11.37 9.09
N SER A 35 4.49 10.15 9.63
CA SER A 35 3.37 9.69 10.46
C SER A 35 3.72 9.50 11.93
N ASN A 36 5.00 9.60 12.30
CA ASN A 36 5.51 9.26 13.63
C ASN A 36 5.22 7.80 14.04
N ILE A 37 5.10 6.91 13.06
CA ILE A 37 4.94 5.46 13.24
C ILE A 37 6.17 4.79 12.61
N SER A 38 6.80 3.87 13.33
CA SER A 38 8.01 3.22 12.81
C SER A 38 7.71 2.41 11.55
N PHE A 39 8.71 2.30 10.67
CA PHE A 39 8.65 1.44 9.49
C PHE A 39 8.20 0.02 9.85
N SER A 40 8.79 -0.55 10.91
CA SER A 40 8.44 -1.90 11.40
C SER A 40 6.98 -1.99 11.81
N THR A 41 6.45 -1.01 12.54
CA THR A 41 5.04 -1.00 12.95
C THR A 41 4.10 -0.98 11.74
N ILE A 42 4.38 -0.14 10.74
CA ILE A 42 3.58 -0.09 9.50
C ILE A 42 3.62 -1.44 8.80
N ARG A 43 4.82 -2.01 8.63
CA ARG A 43 5.03 -3.33 8.04
C ARG A 43 4.22 -4.39 8.80
N ASP A 44 4.37 -4.46 10.11
CA ASP A 44 3.77 -5.52 10.92
C ASP A 44 2.23 -5.44 10.90
N VAL A 45 1.65 -4.24 10.82
CA VAL A 45 0.20 -4.08 10.59
C VAL A 45 -0.20 -4.53 9.17
N VAL A 46 0.57 -4.16 8.14
CA VAL A 46 0.31 -4.59 6.75
C VAL A 46 0.38 -6.11 6.61
N TYR A 47 1.35 -6.75 7.27
CA TYR A 47 1.51 -8.20 7.29
C TYR A 47 0.63 -8.90 8.33
N ARG A 48 -0.28 -8.17 8.99
CA ARG A 48 -1.25 -8.68 9.97
C ARG A 48 -0.61 -9.38 11.19
N THR A 49 0.66 -9.11 11.48
CA THR A 49 1.34 -9.55 12.71
C THR A 49 1.10 -8.59 13.88
N ASN A 50 0.67 -7.36 13.60
CA ASN A 50 0.19 -6.40 14.59
C ASN A 50 -1.24 -5.96 14.31
N SER A 51 -1.99 -5.63 15.38
CA SER A 51 -3.33 -5.08 15.27
C SER A 51 -3.34 -3.63 14.78
N LEU A 52 -4.42 -3.26 14.10
CA LEU A 52 -4.74 -1.88 13.80
C LEU A 52 -5.10 -1.14 15.11
N THR A 53 -4.49 0.01 15.34
CA THR A 53 -4.74 0.87 16.51
C THR A 53 -5.08 2.28 16.05
N LYS A 54 -5.65 3.10 16.93
CA LYS A 54 -5.91 4.52 16.63
C LYS A 54 -4.63 5.24 16.20
N SER A 55 -3.51 4.97 16.88
CA SER A 55 -2.20 5.55 16.60
C SER A 55 -1.67 5.17 15.21
N ASN A 56 -1.56 3.88 14.92
CA ASN A 56 -1.00 3.42 13.64
C ASN A 56 -1.97 3.59 12.45
N SER A 57 -3.27 3.81 12.71
CA SER A 57 -4.28 3.96 11.65
C SER A 57 -3.93 5.08 10.69
N LYS A 58 -3.37 6.20 11.15
CA LYS A 58 -2.98 7.33 10.29
C LYS A 58 -1.97 6.90 9.24
N ALA A 59 -0.97 6.10 9.60
CA ALA A 59 0.03 5.59 8.67
C ALA A 59 -0.59 4.65 7.63
N ILE A 60 -1.46 3.73 8.06
CA ILE A 60 -2.16 2.81 7.13
C ILE A 60 -3.07 3.58 6.18
N LYS A 61 -3.75 4.62 6.67
CA LYS A 61 -4.58 5.53 5.86
C LYS A 61 -3.76 6.23 4.78
N MET A 62 -2.56 6.69 5.10
CA MET A 62 -1.62 7.29 4.15
C MET A 62 -1.14 6.24 3.13
N LEU A 63 -0.76 5.05 3.61
CA LEU A 63 -0.30 3.95 2.75
C LEU A 63 -1.36 3.50 1.76
N THR A 64 -2.63 3.41 2.17
CA THR A 64 -3.74 3.09 1.26
C THR A 64 -3.86 4.11 0.13
N ARG A 65 -3.68 5.40 0.40
CA ARG A 65 -3.71 6.44 -0.64
C ARG A 65 -2.54 6.31 -1.60
N THR A 66 -1.33 6.05 -1.08
CA THR A 66 -0.15 5.84 -1.91
C THR A 66 -0.28 4.58 -2.78
N ALA A 67 -0.70 3.46 -2.18
CA ALA A 67 -0.96 2.21 -2.89
C ALA A 67 -2.00 2.38 -4.01
N PHE A 68 -3.05 3.17 -3.80
CA PHE A 68 -4.01 3.50 -4.85
C PHE A 68 -3.35 4.26 -6.02
N LYS A 69 -2.55 5.29 -5.74
CA LYS A 69 -1.82 6.02 -6.79
C LYS A 69 -0.87 5.11 -7.57
N ASN A 70 -0.10 4.30 -6.86
CA ASN A 70 0.83 3.34 -7.48
C ASN A 70 0.08 2.35 -8.38
N SER A 71 -1.10 1.87 -7.98
CA SER A 71 -1.89 0.96 -8.82
C SER A 71 -2.34 1.59 -10.14
N ILE A 72 -2.59 2.90 -10.15
CA ILE A 72 -2.93 3.65 -11.37
C ILE A 72 -1.69 3.81 -12.23
N SER A 73 -0.56 4.22 -11.64
CA SER A 73 0.71 4.37 -12.37
C SER A 73 1.14 3.06 -13.03
N GLN A 74 1.11 1.94 -12.29
CA GLN A 74 1.45 0.62 -12.83
C GLN A 74 0.53 0.21 -13.98
N LYS A 75 -0.77 0.52 -13.89
CA LYS A 75 -1.70 0.23 -14.98
C LYS A 75 -1.31 0.98 -16.26
N ILE A 76 -1.00 2.27 -16.14
CA ILE A 76 -0.60 3.12 -17.27
C ILE A 76 0.73 2.65 -17.85
N GLU A 77 1.70 2.30 -17.00
CA GLU A 77 2.99 1.74 -17.44
C GLU A 77 2.79 0.46 -18.26
N VAL A 78 2.00 -0.49 -17.76
CA VAL A 78 1.70 -1.74 -18.48
C VAL A 78 0.99 -1.49 -19.82
N GLU A 79 0.06 -0.53 -19.87
CA GLU A 79 -0.62 -0.14 -21.11
C GLU A 79 0.39 0.39 -22.15
N ASN A 80 1.30 1.27 -21.74
CA ASN A 80 2.34 1.81 -22.62
C ASN A 80 3.34 0.73 -23.07
N ASP A 81 3.78 -0.12 -22.14
CA ASP A 81 4.69 -1.23 -22.43
C ASP A 81 4.07 -2.20 -23.45
N THR A 82 2.77 -2.46 -23.34
CA THR A 82 2.04 -3.32 -24.29
C THR A 82 2.06 -2.73 -25.70
N VAL A 83 1.84 -1.43 -25.85
CA VAL A 83 1.94 -0.74 -27.15
C VAL A 83 3.36 -0.84 -27.71
N PHE A 84 4.37 -0.56 -26.88
CA PHE A 84 5.78 -0.67 -27.30
C PHE A 84 6.14 -2.09 -27.78
N PHE A 85 5.67 -3.13 -27.07
CA PHE A 85 5.91 -4.51 -27.48
C PHE A 85 5.18 -4.88 -28.77
N ASP A 86 3.94 -4.42 -28.96
CA ASP A 86 3.19 -4.66 -30.20
C ASP A 86 3.89 -4.04 -31.42
N GLU A 87 4.37 -2.80 -31.30
CA GLU A 87 5.16 -2.14 -32.34
C GLU A 87 6.45 -2.90 -32.66
N THR A 88 7.13 -3.40 -31.62
CA THR A 88 8.41 -4.12 -31.76
C THR A 88 8.26 -5.52 -32.35
N LEU A 89 7.15 -6.21 -32.08
CA LEU A 89 6.92 -7.59 -32.54
C LEU A 89 6.33 -7.67 -33.95
N ASN A 90 5.65 -6.60 -34.39
CA ASN A 90 5.01 -6.52 -35.70
C ASN A 90 5.87 -5.76 -36.76
N THR A 91 7.13 -5.44 -36.43
CA THR A 91 8.16 -4.96 -37.38
C THR A 91 9.07 -6.08 -37.86
#